data_AF-A0A8S3JG74-F1
#
_entry.id   AF-A0A8S3JG74-F1
#
_cell.length_a   1.000
_cell.length_b   1.000
_cell.length_c   1.000
_cell.angle_alpha   90.00
_cell.angle_beta   90.00
_cell.angle_gamma   90.00
#
_symmetry.space_group_name_H-M   'P 1'
#
loop_
_entity.id
_entity.type
_entity.pdbx_description
1 polymer ?
#
loop_
_entity_poly.entity_id
_entity_poly.type
_entity_poly.pdbx_seq_one_letter_code
_entity_poly.pdbx_strand_id
1 'polypeptide(L)'
;LEHSSNENEELPGQQSWYNNYFEKQSEHSLMQDSKEFIYNLLQRARSLINAINHSSNLDKYVRDQIVYKQQDSDKRSKEDNSEPIVYYQLVVDFRCQWNSTFKMLNRFILLSSIINEVTFTPKNIDGVTSSQVLKLSKLAFSHDDWNLLSALELVLQRFEESTRLISSTTYQTPSLGKMIINGLKYYLTHQRPDEQVS
;
A
#
# COMPACT_ATOMS: atom_id res chain seq x y z
N LEU A 1 47.90 14.33 -52.77
CA LEU A 1 48.11 15.56 -51.97
C LEU A 1 46.75 16.21 -51.87
N GLU A 2 45.91 15.69 -50.98
CA GLU A 2 45.81 16.05 -49.55
C GLU A 2 44.69 17.10 -49.40
N HIS A 3 43.55 16.65 -48.88
CA HIS A 3 43.08 16.91 -47.51
C HIS A 3 42.37 18.26 -47.39
N SER A 4 41.05 18.20 -47.21
CA SER A 4 40.35 19.13 -46.33
C SER A 4 39.20 18.37 -45.69
N SER A 5 39.56 17.62 -44.65
CA SER A 5 38.67 17.28 -43.55
C SER A 5 38.77 18.44 -42.55
N ASN A 6 37.64 18.99 -42.13
CA ASN A 6 37.51 19.70 -40.84
C ASN A 6 36.05 19.54 -40.43
N GLU A 7 35.74 18.52 -39.64
CA GLU A 7 35.73 18.57 -38.16
C GLU A 7 34.52 19.35 -37.64
N ASN A 8 33.38 18.63 -37.58
CA ASN A 8 32.33 18.93 -36.62
C ASN A 8 32.78 18.35 -35.27
N GLU A 9 33.55 19.12 -34.50
CA GLU A 9 33.75 18.83 -33.08
C GLU A 9 32.46 19.21 -32.32
N GLU A 10 31.56 18.24 -32.13
CA GLU A 10 30.47 18.37 -31.15
C GLU A 10 31.08 18.41 -29.75
N LEU A 11 30.93 19.56 -29.07
CA LEU A 11 31.46 19.79 -27.74
C LEU A 11 30.84 18.79 -26.72
N PRO A 12 31.65 17.97 -26.03
CA PRO A 12 31.18 16.86 -25.19
C PRO A 12 30.25 17.26 -24.03
N GLY A 13 30.20 18.55 -23.66
CA GLY A 13 29.29 19.08 -22.64
C GLY A 13 27.83 19.22 -23.06
N GLN A 14 27.55 19.36 -24.37
CA GLN A 14 26.17 19.56 -24.85
C GLN A 14 25.39 18.25 -24.90
N GLN A 15 25.96 17.15 -25.40
CA GLN A 15 25.35 15.81 -25.31
C GLN A 15 25.08 15.41 -23.86
N SER A 16 26.02 15.68 -22.94
CA SER A 16 25.87 15.31 -21.52
C SER A 16 24.73 16.07 -20.82
N TRP A 17 24.58 17.37 -21.09
CA TRP A 17 23.47 18.15 -20.54
C TRP A 17 22.13 17.73 -21.13
N TYR A 18 22.09 17.48 -22.44
CA TYR A 18 20.88 17.03 -23.13
C TYR A 18 20.40 15.67 -22.62
N ASN A 19 21.30 14.70 -22.51
CA ASN A 19 20.97 13.37 -21.98
C ASN A 19 20.47 13.45 -20.52
N ASN A 20 21.12 14.25 -19.66
CA ASN A 20 20.70 14.42 -18.27
C ASN A 20 19.32 15.11 -18.14
N TYR A 21 19.01 16.03 -19.05
CA TYR A 21 17.69 16.69 -19.10
C TYR A 21 16.58 15.70 -19.50
N PHE A 22 16.80 14.90 -20.53
CA PHE A 22 15.83 13.89 -20.98
C PHE A 22 15.66 12.76 -19.96
N GLU A 23 16.75 12.32 -19.32
CA GLU A 23 16.71 11.34 -18.24
C GLU A 23 15.87 11.86 -17.06
N LYS A 24 16.09 13.11 -16.62
CA LYS A 24 15.26 13.75 -15.57
C LYS A 24 13.80 13.92 -15.97
N GLN A 25 13.50 14.24 -17.22
CA GLN A 25 12.11 14.31 -17.69
C GLN A 25 11.45 12.92 -17.72
N SER A 26 12.18 11.90 -18.15
CA SER A 26 11.71 10.51 -18.15
C SER A 26 11.45 10.01 -16.72
N GLU A 27 12.37 10.27 -15.78
CA GLU A 27 12.20 9.96 -14.36
C GLU A 27 11.00 10.69 -13.76
N HIS A 28 10.80 11.97 -14.09
CA HIS A 28 9.66 12.75 -13.61
C HIS A 28 8.33 12.19 -14.14
N SER A 29 8.27 11.79 -15.41
CA SER A 29 7.08 11.14 -15.99
C SER A 29 6.77 9.83 -15.28
N LEU A 30 7.77 8.95 -15.14
CA LEU A 30 7.62 7.66 -14.47
C LEU A 30 7.16 7.81 -13.01
N MET A 31 7.72 8.79 -12.30
CA MET A 31 7.33 9.10 -10.92
C MET A 31 5.87 9.60 -10.86
N GLN A 32 5.43 10.39 -11.84
CA GLN A 32 4.07 10.89 -11.91
C GLN A 32 3.08 9.75 -12.17
N ASP A 33 3.40 8.85 -13.10
CA ASP A 33 2.59 7.67 -13.42
C ASP A 33 2.46 6.74 -12.20
N SER A 34 3.58 6.54 -11.47
CA SER A 34 3.59 5.73 -10.25
C SER A 34 2.73 6.33 -9.14
N LYS A 35 2.79 7.66 -8.95
CA LYS A 35 1.95 8.36 -7.96
C LYS A 35 0.47 8.24 -8.29
N GLU A 36 0.12 8.43 -9.56
CA GLU A 36 -1.26 8.29 -10.02
C GLU A 36 -1.76 6.86 -9.85
N PHE A 37 -0.93 5.87 -10.16
CA PHE A 37 -1.25 4.47 -9.95
C PHE A 37 -1.53 4.14 -8.48
N ILE A 38 -0.61 4.52 -7.57
CA ILE A 38 -0.79 4.34 -6.12
C ILE A 38 -2.05 5.05 -5.63
N TYR A 39 -2.28 6.28 -6.09
CA TYR A 39 -3.47 7.03 -5.74
C TYR A 39 -4.74 6.29 -6.15
N ASN A 40 -4.83 5.85 -7.40
CA ASN A 40 -5.98 5.12 -7.93
C ASN A 40 -6.22 3.80 -7.18
N LEU A 41 -5.15 3.07 -6.86
CA LEU A 41 -5.20 1.84 -6.08
C LEU A 41 -5.79 2.08 -4.68
N LEU A 42 -5.32 3.12 -3.97
CA LEU A 42 -5.84 3.50 -2.66
C LEU A 42 -7.30 3.98 -2.75
N GLN A 43 -7.66 4.75 -3.78
CA GLN A 43 -9.05 5.17 -3.99
C GLN A 43 -9.98 3.99 -4.27
N ARG A 44 -9.50 2.97 -4.99
CA ARG A 44 -10.26 1.73 -5.20
C ARG A 44 -10.50 1.00 -3.89
N ALA A 45 -9.48 0.91 -3.03
CA ALA A 45 -9.61 0.29 -1.70
C ALA A 45 -10.64 1.03 -0.84
N ARG A 46 -10.56 2.36 -0.77
CA ARG A 46 -11.55 3.20 -0.07
C ARG A 46 -12.96 3.01 -0.64
N SER A 47 -13.09 2.97 -1.96
CA SER A 47 -14.37 2.79 -2.64
C SER A 47 -15.00 1.45 -2.31
N LEU A 48 -14.20 0.38 -2.25
CA LEU A 48 -14.66 -0.96 -1.88
C LEU A 48 -15.06 -1.04 -0.40
N ILE A 49 -14.24 -0.51 0.50
CA ILE A 49 -14.58 -0.42 1.94
C ILE A 49 -15.91 0.34 2.11
N ASN A 50 -16.06 1.48 1.43
CA ASN A 50 -17.31 2.23 1.47
C ASN A 50 -18.48 1.43 0.90
N ALA A 51 -18.31 0.71 -0.20
CA ALA A 51 -19.38 -0.11 -0.77
C ALA A 51 -19.84 -1.22 0.18
N ILE A 52 -18.91 -1.83 0.92
CA ILE A 52 -19.20 -2.84 1.95
C ILE A 52 -19.92 -2.19 3.13
N ASN A 53 -19.33 -1.15 3.73
CA ASN A 53 -19.84 -0.54 4.96
C ASN A 53 -21.21 0.14 4.79
N HIS A 54 -21.55 0.61 3.58
CA HIS A 54 -22.86 1.22 3.30
C HIS A 54 -23.95 0.19 2.95
N SER A 55 -23.59 -1.09 2.78
CA SER A 55 -24.56 -2.15 2.53
C SER A 55 -24.72 -3.00 3.79
N SER A 56 -25.91 -3.00 4.38
CA SER A 56 -26.21 -3.80 5.58
C SER A 56 -25.90 -5.29 5.40
N ASN A 57 -26.14 -5.84 4.20
CA ASN A 57 -25.94 -7.25 3.91
C ASN A 57 -24.44 -7.59 3.81
N LEU A 58 -23.67 -6.76 3.10
CA LEU A 58 -22.22 -6.94 2.96
C LEU A 58 -21.49 -6.68 4.27
N ASP A 59 -21.83 -5.61 4.98
CA ASP A 59 -21.25 -5.29 6.29
C ASP A 59 -21.52 -6.41 7.30
N LYS A 60 -22.76 -6.91 7.38
CA LYS A 60 -23.10 -8.05 8.22
C LYS A 60 -22.28 -9.30 7.85
N TYR A 61 -22.25 -9.65 6.57
CA TYR A 61 -21.48 -10.81 6.09
C TYR A 61 -19.99 -10.69 6.46
N VAL A 62 -19.37 -9.54 6.21
CA VAL A 62 -17.96 -9.31 6.54
C VAL A 62 -17.73 -9.39 8.05
N ARG A 63 -18.62 -8.86 8.89
CA ARG A 63 -18.53 -8.99 10.36
C ARG A 63 -18.61 -10.46 10.79
N ASP A 64 -19.54 -11.23 10.23
CA ASP A 64 -19.71 -12.63 10.56
C ASP A 64 -18.45 -13.45 10.16
N GLN A 65 -17.88 -13.17 8.99
CA GLN A 65 -16.62 -13.79 8.54
C GLN A 65 -15.42 -13.40 9.40
N ILE A 66 -15.33 -12.15 9.87
CA ILE A 66 -14.28 -11.71 10.80
C ILE A 66 -14.35 -12.51 12.11
N VAL A 67 -15.55 -12.68 12.67
CA VAL A 67 -15.74 -13.46 13.90
C VAL A 67 -15.31 -14.92 13.69
N TYR A 68 -15.69 -15.51 12.57
CA TYR A 68 -15.27 -16.87 12.21
C TYR A 68 -13.74 -17.01 12.11
N LYS A 69 -13.08 -16.10 11.38
CA LYS A 69 -11.61 -16.08 11.24
C LYS A 69 -10.89 -15.87 12.57
N GLN A 70 -11.44 -15.03 13.45
CA GLN A 70 -10.88 -14.83 14.79
C GLN A 70 -10.93 -16.13 15.61
N GLN A 71 -12.07 -16.83 15.60
CA GLN A 71 -12.20 -18.11 16.32
C GLN A 71 -11.26 -19.19 15.78
N ASP A 72 -11.03 -19.24 14.46
CA ASP A 72 -10.06 -20.16 13.86
C ASP A 72 -8.62 -19.81 14.26
N SER A 73 -8.27 -18.53 14.22
CA SER A 73 -6.96 -18.01 14.67
C SER A 73 -6.67 -18.35 16.13
N ASP A 74 -7.64 -18.11 17.02
CA ASP A 74 -7.51 -18.38 18.46
C ASP A 74 -7.36 -19.87 18.78
N LYS A 75 -7.87 -20.76 17.92
CA LYS A 75 -7.69 -22.22 18.06
C LYS A 75 -6.29 -22.62 17.65
N ARG A 76 -5.84 -22.20 16.46
CA ARG A 76 -4.50 -22.52 15.94
C ARG A 76 -3.39 -21.98 16.83
N SER A 77 -3.57 -20.76 17.36
CA SER A 77 -2.56 -20.14 18.23
C SER A 77 -2.34 -20.94 19.53
N LYS A 78 -3.39 -21.59 20.04
CA LYS A 78 -3.28 -22.49 21.21
C LYS A 78 -2.57 -23.79 20.89
N GLU A 79 -2.76 -24.31 19.68
CA GLU A 79 -2.08 -25.53 19.22
C GLU A 79 -0.59 -25.27 18.98
N ASP A 80 -0.24 -24.15 18.37
CA ASP A 80 1.12 -23.79 17.99
C ASP A 80 1.89 -23.00 19.07
N ASN A 81 1.26 -22.69 20.21
CA ASN A 81 1.78 -21.77 21.24
C ASN A 81 2.21 -20.39 20.69
N SER A 82 1.56 -19.93 19.63
CA SER A 82 1.81 -18.62 19.02
C SER A 82 0.79 -17.58 19.49
N GLU A 83 1.06 -16.31 19.23
CA GLU A 83 0.05 -15.27 19.43
C GLU A 83 -1.05 -15.35 18.36
N PRO A 84 -2.33 -15.16 18.72
CA PRO A 84 -3.41 -15.17 17.75
C PRO A 84 -3.37 -13.91 16.88
N ILE A 85 -3.62 -14.08 15.58
CA ILE A 85 -3.87 -12.96 14.67
C ILE A 85 -5.21 -12.33 15.06
N VAL A 86 -5.21 -11.00 15.23
CA VAL A 86 -6.41 -10.21 15.57
C VAL A 86 -6.97 -9.54 14.32
N TYR A 87 -8.23 -9.83 14.01
CA TYR A 87 -8.95 -9.26 12.88
C TYR A 87 -9.82 -8.08 13.34
N TYR A 88 -9.73 -6.95 12.62
CA TYR A 88 -10.50 -5.74 12.90
C TYR A 88 -11.43 -5.40 11.74
N GLN A 89 -12.49 -4.63 12.02
CA GLN A 89 -13.40 -4.13 10.98
C GLN A 89 -12.69 -3.20 9.99
N LEU A 90 -13.18 -3.24 8.75
CA LEU A 90 -12.76 -2.35 7.67
C LEU A 90 -13.05 -0.89 8.03
N VAL A 91 -12.03 -0.06 7.88
CA VAL A 91 -12.08 1.38 8.20
C VAL A 91 -11.47 2.15 7.04
N VAL A 92 -12.12 3.23 6.63
CA VAL A 92 -11.56 4.18 5.67
C VAL A 92 -10.60 5.10 6.41
N ASP A 93 -9.50 5.46 5.77
CA ASP A 93 -8.54 6.40 6.33
C ASP A 93 -9.11 7.83 6.47
N PHE A 94 -8.52 8.60 7.39
CA PHE A 94 -8.96 9.94 7.73
C PHE A 94 -7.86 10.93 7.40
N ARG A 95 -8.17 11.93 6.57
CA ARG A 95 -7.20 12.94 6.11
C ARG A 95 -6.42 13.62 7.24
N CYS A 96 -7.00 13.74 8.44
CA CYS A 96 -6.39 14.42 9.58
C CYS A 96 -5.51 13.52 10.46
N GLN A 97 -5.51 12.20 10.25
CA GLN A 97 -4.73 11.25 11.04
C GLN A 97 -3.59 10.67 10.20
N TRP A 98 -2.36 11.02 10.56
CA TRP A 98 -1.17 10.80 9.75
C TRP A 98 -0.89 9.31 9.46
N ASN A 99 -1.34 8.40 10.33
CA ASN A 99 -1.17 6.95 10.18
C ASN A 99 -2.47 6.22 9.77
N SER A 100 -3.50 6.95 9.36
CA SER A 100 -4.79 6.32 9.05
C SER A 100 -4.75 5.49 7.76
N THR A 101 -3.98 5.91 6.75
CA THR A 101 -3.79 5.12 5.52
C THR A 101 -3.10 3.79 5.81
N PHE A 102 -2.06 3.79 6.67
CA PHE A 102 -1.44 2.55 7.15
C PHE A 102 -2.47 1.64 7.83
N LYS A 103 -3.23 2.16 8.80
CA LYS A 103 -4.25 1.37 9.53
C LYS A 103 -5.34 0.82 8.61
N MET A 104 -5.78 1.60 7.61
CA MET A 104 -6.73 1.16 6.59
C MET A 104 -6.14 0.00 5.79
N LEU A 105 -4.93 0.16 5.26
CA LEU A 105 -4.27 -0.85 4.43
C LEU A 105 -3.98 -2.13 5.18
N ASN A 106 -3.41 -2.04 6.38
CA ASN A 106 -3.11 -3.19 7.22
C ASN A 106 -4.37 -4.06 7.45
N ARG A 107 -5.50 -3.44 7.81
CA ARG A 107 -6.77 -4.16 7.98
C ARG A 107 -7.33 -4.71 6.68
N PHE A 108 -7.23 -3.92 5.60
CA PHE A 108 -7.72 -4.32 4.28
C PHE A 108 -6.96 -5.54 3.75
N ILE A 109 -5.64 -5.58 3.91
CA ILE A 109 -4.78 -6.70 3.49
C ILE A 109 -5.03 -7.95 4.33
N LEU A 110 -5.16 -7.81 5.66
CA LEU A 110 -5.49 -8.94 6.56
C LEU A 110 -6.81 -9.61 6.20
N LEU A 111 -7.76 -8.84 5.66
CA LEU A 111 -9.07 -9.32 5.22
C LEU A 111 -9.12 -9.66 3.72
N SER A 112 -7.99 -9.73 3.02
CA SER A 112 -7.90 -10.00 1.57
C SER A 112 -8.71 -11.22 1.14
N SER A 113 -8.67 -12.31 1.91
CA SER A 113 -9.47 -13.52 1.63
C SER A 113 -10.98 -13.23 1.58
N ILE A 114 -11.51 -12.55 2.61
CA ILE A 114 -12.93 -12.17 2.70
C ILE A 114 -13.28 -11.16 1.60
N ILE A 115 -12.41 -10.18 1.34
CA ILE A 115 -12.62 -9.17 0.29
C ILE A 115 -12.67 -9.81 -1.10
N ASN A 116 -11.82 -10.81 -1.35
CA ASN A 116 -11.85 -11.58 -2.59
C ASN A 116 -13.16 -12.36 -2.71
N GLU A 117 -13.66 -12.99 -1.65
CA GLU A 117 -14.98 -13.65 -1.67
C GLU A 117 -16.12 -12.67 -1.99
N VAL A 118 -16.09 -11.46 -1.39
CA VAL A 118 -17.07 -10.40 -1.65
C VAL A 118 -17.02 -9.88 -3.09
N THR A 119 -15.85 -9.83 -3.71
CA THR A 119 -15.68 -9.23 -5.05
C THR A 119 -15.80 -10.25 -6.19
N PHE A 120 -15.30 -11.47 -6.00
CA PHE A 120 -15.34 -12.54 -7.01
C PHE A 120 -16.59 -13.41 -6.93
N THR A 121 -17.14 -13.62 -5.73
CA THR A 121 -18.35 -14.45 -5.51
C THR A 121 -19.49 -13.73 -4.78
N PRO A 122 -19.83 -12.47 -5.13
CA PRO A 122 -20.86 -11.69 -4.43
C PRO A 122 -22.26 -12.31 -4.45
N LYS A 123 -22.54 -13.20 -5.43
CA LYS A 123 -23.84 -13.89 -5.56
C LYS A 123 -24.11 -14.90 -4.45
N ASN A 124 -23.07 -15.35 -3.76
CA ASN A 124 -23.19 -16.28 -2.64
C ASN A 124 -23.57 -15.57 -1.33
N ILE A 125 -23.63 -14.23 -1.35
CA ILE A 125 -24.00 -13.42 -0.19
C ILE A 125 -25.48 -13.08 -0.30
N ASP A 126 -26.24 -13.47 0.72
CA ASP A 126 -27.68 -13.25 0.76
C ASP A 126 -28.04 -11.76 0.69
N GLY A 127 -29.02 -11.44 -0.15
CA GLY A 127 -29.55 -10.09 -0.29
C GLY A 127 -28.68 -9.12 -1.11
N VAL A 128 -27.67 -9.61 -1.83
CA VAL A 128 -26.91 -8.79 -2.79
C VAL A 128 -27.64 -8.67 -4.13
N THR A 129 -27.81 -7.44 -4.61
CA THR A 129 -28.48 -7.14 -5.88
C THR A 129 -27.54 -7.27 -7.09
N SER A 130 -28.07 -7.50 -8.29
CA SER A 130 -27.27 -7.56 -9.53
C SER A 130 -26.46 -6.28 -9.80
N SER A 131 -26.99 -5.12 -9.41
CA SER A 131 -26.27 -3.84 -9.51
C SER A 131 -25.05 -3.80 -8.59
N GLN A 132 -25.19 -4.28 -7.36
CA GLN A 132 -24.07 -4.41 -6.42
C GLN A 132 -23.03 -5.41 -6.92
N VAL A 133 -23.44 -6.55 -7.49
CA VAL A 133 -22.52 -7.53 -8.11
C VAL A 133 -21.65 -6.87 -9.19
N LEU A 134 -22.25 -6.08 -10.08
CA LEU A 134 -21.52 -5.38 -11.14
C LEU A 134 -20.57 -4.31 -10.55
N LYS A 135 -20.98 -3.62 -9.48
CA LYS A 135 -20.14 -2.64 -8.81
C LYS A 135 -18.95 -3.30 -8.10
N LEU A 136 -19.17 -4.40 -7.40
CA LEU A 136 -18.13 -5.12 -6.65
C LEU A 136 -17.10 -5.78 -7.57
N SER A 137 -17.54 -6.38 -8.68
CA SER A 137 -16.62 -6.97 -9.67
C SER A 137 -15.67 -5.95 -10.31
N LYS A 138 -16.12 -4.70 -10.51
CA LYS A 138 -15.25 -3.60 -10.98
C LYS A 138 -14.24 -3.12 -9.94
N LEU A 139 -14.46 -3.44 -8.67
CA LEU A 139 -13.59 -3.08 -7.55
C LEU A 139 -12.71 -4.26 -7.11
N ALA A 140 -12.73 -5.39 -7.82
CA ALA A 140 -11.90 -6.54 -7.52
C ALA A 140 -10.41 -6.19 -7.66
N PHE A 141 -9.59 -6.82 -6.82
CA PHE A 141 -8.14 -6.64 -6.80
C PHE A 141 -7.49 -7.89 -7.43
N SER A 142 -6.57 -7.65 -8.36
CA SER A 142 -5.71 -8.70 -8.91
C SER A 142 -4.61 -9.09 -7.91
N HIS A 143 -3.90 -10.19 -8.20
CA HIS A 143 -2.75 -10.60 -7.39
C HIS A 143 -1.67 -9.51 -7.32
N ASP A 144 -1.37 -8.85 -8.44
CA ASP A 144 -0.39 -7.77 -8.51
C ASP A 144 -0.83 -6.55 -7.69
N ASP A 145 -2.14 -6.24 -7.69
CA ASP A 145 -2.67 -5.16 -6.86
C ASP A 145 -2.45 -5.47 -5.37
N TRP A 146 -2.68 -6.71 -4.94
CA TRP A 146 -2.43 -7.13 -3.56
C TRP A 146 -0.95 -7.06 -3.19
N ASN A 147 -0.06 -7.51 -4.08
CA ASN A 147 1.38 -7.42 -3.87
C ASN A 147 1.84 -5.97 -3.70
N LEU A 148 1.32 -5.05 -4.52
CA LEU A 148 1.65 -3.64 -4.39
C LEU A 148 1.08 -3.01 -3.11
N LEU A 149 -0.16 -3.37 -2.72
CA LEU A 149 -0.73 -2.91 -1.45
C LEU A 149 0.12 -3.38 -0.26
N SER A 150 0.59 -4.63 -0.27
CA SER A 150 1.48 -5.16 0.76
C SER A 150 2.83 -4.44 0.78
N ALA A 151 3.44 -4.20 -0.38
CA ALA A 151 4.68 -3.43 -0.46
C ALA A 151 4.51 -2.00 0.10
N LEU A 152 3.38 -1.35 -0.22
CA LEU A 152 3.07 -0.02 0.31
C LEU A 152 2.83 -0.05 1.82
N GLU A 153 2.13 -1.06 2.33
CA GLU A 153 1.90 -1.23 3.77
C GLU A 153 3.21 -1.41 4.55
N LEU A 154 4.15 -2.21 4.03
CA LEU A 154 5.47 -2.41 4.63
C LEU A 154 6.27 -1.11 4.72
N VAL A 155 6.25 -0.30 3.65
CA VAL A 155 6.89 1.02 3.65
C VAL A 155 6.25 1.90 4.73
N LEU A 156 4.93 1.99 4.75
CA LEU A 156 4.18 2.82 5.71
C LEU A 156 4.34 2.34 7.16
N GLN A 157 4.55 1.05 7.39
CA GLN A 157 4.77 0.48 8.72
C GLN A 157 5.97 1.12 9.42
N ARG A 158 7.08 1.32 8.70
CA ARG A 158 8.28 1.95 9.27
C ARG A 158 8.03 3.39 9.71
N PHE A 159 7.17 4.13 8.99
CA PHE A 159 6.76 5.48 9.38
C PHE A 159 5.81 5.47 10.57
N GLU A 160 4.91 4.49 10.66
CA GLU A 160 4.04 4.33 11.82
C GLU A 160 4.85 4.01 13.08
N GLU A 161 5.80 3.08 13.00
CA GLU A 161 6.71 2.72 14.11
C GLU A 161 7.52 3.93 14.57
N SER A 162 8.08 4.68 13.61
CA SER A 162 8.83 5.91 13.87
C SER A 162 7.96 6.96 14.58
N THR A 163 6.73 7.15 14.13
CA THR A 163 5.77 8.07 14.74
C THR A 163 5.38 7.60 16.14
N ARG A 164 5.17 6.30 16.33
CA ARG A 164 4.85 5.71 17.63
C ARG A 164 5.97 5.96 18.63
N LEU A 165 7.23 5.71 18.23
CA LEU A 165 8.41 5.97 19.05
C LEU A 165 8.45 7.43 19.51
N ILE A 166 8.32 8.39 18.58
CA ILE A 166 8.29 9.82 18.88
C ILE A 166 7.14 10.18 19.83
N SER A 167 5.94 9.64 19.58
CA SER A 167 4.76 9.94 20.39
C SER A 167 4.81 9.33 21.80
N SER A 168 5.53 8.23 21.97
CA SER A 168 5.65 7.51 23.24
C SER A 168 6.65 8.15 24.22
N THR A 169 7.53 9.02 23.74
CA THR A 169 8.51 9.68 24.61
C THR A 169 7.94 10.92 25.28
N THR A 170 8.02 10.98 26.61
CA THR A 170 7.60 12.13 27.42
C THR A 170 8.35 13.41 27.05
N TYR A 171 9.60 13.28 26.58
CA TYR A 171 10.43 14.38 26.09
C TYR A 171 11.02 14.01 24.74
N GLN A 172 10.39 14.50 23.68
CA GLN A 172 10.94 14.38 22.32
C GLN A 172 12.22 15.22 22.23
N THR A 173 13.36 14.55 22.17
CA THR A 173 14.63 15.25 21.97
C THR A 173 14.87 15.45 20.46
N PRO A 174 15.37 16.63 20.04
CA PRO A 174 15.73 16.86 18.64
C PRO A 174 16.72 15.82 18.07
N SER A 175 17.57 15.25 18.94
CA SER A 175 18.48 14.15 18.59
C SER A 175 17.73 12.88 18.19
N LEU A 176 16.68 12.49 18.92
CA LEU A 176 15.84 11.35 18.57
C LEU A 176 15.16 11.56 17.20
N GLY A 177 14.61 12.74 16.97
CA GLY A 177 14.03 13.10 15.66
C GLY A 177 15.05 12.96 14.52
N LYS A 178 16.28 13.46 14.71
CA LYS A 178 17.36 13.33 13.72
C LYS A 178 17.76 11.86 13.48
N MET A 179 17.84 11.04 14.52
CA MET A 179 18.14 9.61 14.38
C MET A 179 17.06 8.89 13.57
N ILE A 180 15.79 9.17 13.85
CA ILE A 180 14.65 8.56 13.14
C ILE A 180 14.63 8.97 11.67
N ILE A 181 14.81 10.25 11.36
CA ILE A 181 14.89 10.73 9.97
C ILE A 181 16.03 10.04 9.21
N ASN A 182 17.20 9.92 9.83
CA ASN A 182 18.34 9.23 9.22
C ASN A 182 18.04 7.73 8.99
N GLY A 183 17.39 7.07 9.96
CA GLY A 183 16.97 5.67 9.85
C GLY A 183 15.97 5.45 8.71
N LEU A 184 14.95 6.30 8.59
CA LEU A 184 13.98 6.25 7.48
C LEU A 184 14.65 6.51 6.13
N LYS A 185 15.57 7.49 6.06
CA LYS A 185 16.33 7.75 4.84
C LYS A 185 17.16 6.53 4.44
N TYR A 186 17.83 5.89 5.39
CA TYR A 186 18.59 4.67 5.14
C TYR A 186 17.67 3.56 4.63
N TYR A 187 16.54 3.31 5.30
CA TYR A 187 15.53 2.33 4.89
C TYR A 187 15.11 2.52 3.42
N LEU A 188 14.71 3.74 3.05
CA LEU A 188 14.24 4.07 1.70
C LEU A 188 15.30 3.96 0.61
N THR A 189 16.59 4.01 0.97
CA THR A 189 17.69 4.04 0.00
C THR A 189 18.46 2.73 -0.08
N HIS A 190 18.39 1.87 0.95
CA HIS A 190 19.23 0.68 1.08
C HIS A 190 18.46 -0.63 1.26
N GLN A 191 17.17 -0.61 1.61
CA GLN A 191 16.37 -1.84 1.65
C GLN A 191 15.67 -2.05 0.31
N ARG A 192 16.01 -3.15 -0.37
CA ARG A 192 15.18 -3.68 -1.46
C ARG A 192 14.03 -4.47 -0.83
N PRO A 193 12.79 -4.35 -1.35
CA PRO A 193 11.61 -5.05 -0.80
C PRO A 193 11.72 -6.58 -0.76
N ASP A 194 12.71 -7.17 -1.43
CA ASP A 194 12.82 -8.60 -1.68
C ASP A 194 13.36 -9.42 -0.48
N GLU A 195 13.79 -8.79 0.61
CA GLU A 195 14.42 -9.48 1.76
C GLU A 195 13.44 -9.85 2.91
N GLN A 196 12.13 -9.58 2.78
CA GLN A 196 11.15 -9.87 3.84
C GLN A 196 10.05 -10.88 3.45
N VAL A 197 10.16 -11.51 2.28
CA VAL A 197 9.29 -12.65 1.91
C VAL A 197 10.12 -13.92 2.00
N SER A 198 10.19 -14.53 3.18
CA SER A 198 10.67 -15.90 3.42
C SER A 198 9.90 -16.51 4.57
#